data_AF-A0A2U3Q773-F1
#
_entry.id   AF-A0A2U3Q773-F1
#
_cell.length_a   1.000
_cell.length_b   1.000
_cell.length_c   1.000
_cell.angle_alpha   90.00
_cell.angle_beta   90.00
_cell.angle_gamma   90.00
#
_symmetry.space_group_name_H-M   'P 1'
#
loop_
_entity.id
_entity.type
_entity.pdbx_description
1 polymer ?
#
loop_
_entity_poly.entity_id
_entity_poly.type
_entity_poly.pdbx_seq_one_letter_code
_entity_poly.pdbx_strand_id
1 'polypeptide(L)'
;MPWTIDAGSWRRDRGNVVQIHKRYEANRRRSAMFVPVHCRFQERAMPKKPETPSSRLAHWKKVSQTPFPFRRDYSNQADWLAAAQDALDLESPFISSWDRSPRGAFKAFNLDPRDPFSWRILLGYYTQSHIGRGRPAKWDGESLCNLLRHISKARQNKPSAKQSEIYQSLIKRKAPYHGKTESYLKHGHRLALDLDRNDILRARRDLVAQGYLEAVRVGYVERGSELTASDERRIKNSTLVLDEALELIGAPNSRWAKKNR
;
A
#
# COMPACT_ATOMS: atom_id res chain seq x y z
N MET A 1 -17.75 12.91 54.07
CA MET A 1 -16.33 12.52 54.04
C MET A 1 -15.83 12.60 52.60
N PRO A 2 -14.98 13.57 52.23
CA PRO A 2 -14.39 13.65 50.91
C PRO A 2 -12.97 13.05 50.90
N TRP A 3 -12.62 12.32 49.85
CA TRP A 3 -11.29 11.74 49.65
C TRP A 3 -10.46 12.65 48.73
N THR A 4 -9.36 13.16 49.27
CA THR A 4 -8.27 13.85 48.56
C THR A 4 -7.33 12.80 47.98
N ILE A 5 -6.98 12.90 46.69
CA ILE A 5 -5.90 12.11 46.07
C ILE A 5 -4.66 12.98 45.96
N ASP A 6 -3.58 12.46 46.56
CA ASP A 6 -2.28 13.08 46.74
C ASP A 6 -1.46 13.07 45.43
N ALA A 7 -0.92 14.23 45.06
CA ALA A 7 -0.12 14.44 43.86
C ALA A 7 1.37 14.39 44.24
N GLY A 8 1.93 13.18 44.36
CA GLY A 8 3.30 13.04 44.83
C GLY A 8 4.00 11.74 44.43
N SER A 9 4.17 11.46 43.13
CA SER A 9 5.07 10.37 42.70
C SER A 9 5.43 10.41 41.20
N TRP A 10 6.12 11.46 40.74
CA TRP A 10 6.80 11.46 39.43
C TRP A 10 8.12 12.22 39.49
N ARG A 11 9.06 11.75 40.33
CA ARG A 11 10.47 12.12 40.24
C ARG A 11 11.35 10.93 40.58
N ARG A 12 11.67 10.13 39.56
CA ARG A 12 12.91 9.33 39.44
C ARG A 12 12.91 8.66 38.07
N ASP A 13 13.53 9.30 37.07
CA ASP A 13 14.08 8.63 35.87
C ASP A 13 14.83 9.59 34.92
N ARG A 14 15.77 10.39 35.46
CA ARG A 14 16.72 11.19 34.64
C ARG A 14 18.13 10.59 34.57
N GLY A 15 18.34 9.38 35.10
CA GLY A 15 19.64 8.71 35.12
C GLY A 15 19.99 7.94 33.85
N ASN A 16 19.00 7.55 33.03
CA ASN A 16 19.21 6.56 31.97
C ASN A 16 19.47 7.13 30.56
N VAL A 17 19.17 8.41 30.32
CA VAL A 17 19.33 9.03 28.98
C VAL A 17 20.79 9.38 28.66
N VAL A 18 21.60 9.70 29.69
CA VAL A 18 23.00 10.11 29.51
C VAL A 18 23.91 8.92 29.15
N GLN A 19 23.60 7.71 29.60
CA GLN A 19 24.40 6.52 29.26
C GLN A 19 24.20 6.04 27.83
N ILE A 20 22.99 6.19 27.28
CA ILE A 20 22.70 5.80 25.89
C ILE A 20 23.47 6.70 24.90
N HIS A 21 23.58 8.00 25.20
CA HIS A 21 24.25 8.94 24.30
C HIS A 21 25.77 8.74 24.25
N LYS A 22 26.42 8.46 25.40
CA LYS A 22 27.87 8.16 25.45
C LYS A 22 28.24 6.87 24.70
N ARG A 23 27.36 5.86 24.70
CA ARG A 23 27.58 4.59 23.95
C ARG A 23 27.48 4.80 22.44
N TYR A 24 26.65 5.74 21.99
CA TYR A 24 26.49 6.06 20.58
C TYR A 24 27.72 6.78 20.00
N GLU A 25 28.30 7.73 20.73
CA GLU A 25 29.50 8.45 20.28
C GLU A 25 30.77 7.57 20.25
N ALA A 26 30.90 6.63 21.18
CA ALA A 26 32.01 5.68 21.20
C ALA A 26 32.03 4.75 19.97
N ASN A 27 30.84 4.32 19.50
CA ASN A 27 30.74 3.50 18.28
C ASN A 27 31.00 4.32 17.02
N ARG A 28 30.64 5.61 16.99
CA ARG A 28 30.91 6.49 15.83
C ARG A 28 32.40 6.72 15.59
N ARG A 29 33.22 6.78 16.66
CA ARG A 29 34.68 6.97 16.55
C ARG A 29 35.42 5.71 16.08
N ARG A 30 34.89 4.51 16.33
CA ARG A 30 35.49 3.24 15.85
C ARG A 30 35.32 3.01 14.34
N SER A 31 34.30 3.60 13.71
CA SER A 31 34.06 3.45 12.26
C SER A 31 34.83 4.44 11.37
N ALA A 32 35.65 5.32 11.94
CA ALA A 32 36.37 6.36 11.19
C ALA A 32 37.83 6.01 10.83
N MET A 33 38.29 4.78 11.10
CA MET A 33 39.62 4.34 10.65
C MET A 33 39.57 3.86 9.19
N PHE A 34 40.08 4.73 8.34
CA PHE A 34 40.42 4.54 6.93
C PHE A 34 41.25 3.27 6.69
N VAL A 35 40.83 2.45 5.73
CA VAL A 35 41.72 1.52 5.00
C VAL A 35 41.62 1.89 3.52
N PRO A 36 42.72 2.23 2.83
CA PRO A 36 42.69 2.48 1.40
C PRO A 36 42.63 1.14 0.67
N VAL A 37 41.49 0.81 0.07
CA VAL A 37 41.36 -0.35 -0.82
C VAL A 37 41.64 0.12 -2.24
N HIS A 38 42.79 -0.29 -2.77
CA HIS A 38 43.07 -0.23 -4.20
C HIS A 38 42.04 -1.08 -4.95
N CYS A 39 41.11 -0.44 -5.64
CA CYS A 39 40.24 -1.10 -6.61
C CYS A 39 41.05 -1.47 -7.86
N ARG A 40 41.51 -2.72 -7.93
CA ARG A 40 41.81 -3.36 -9.22
C ARG A 40 40.49 -3.74 -9.88
N PHE A 41 40.08 -2.96 -10.88
CA PHE A 41 38.95 -3.28 -11.73
C PHE A 41 39.36 -4.44 -12.64
N GLN A 42 38.83 -5.64 -12.40
CA GLN A 42 38.93 -6.75 -13.36
C GLN A 42 37.96 -6.47 -14.50
N GLU A 43 38.49 -6.29 -15.71
CA GLU A 43 37.73 -6.33 -16.95
C GLU A 43 36.96 -7.66 -17.02
N ARG A 44 35.65 -7.60 -16.80
CA ARG A 44 34.77 -8.75 -17.01
C ARG A 44 34.37 -8.78 -18.46
N ALA A 45 34.80 -9.82 -19.16
CA ALA A 45 34.37 -10.14 -20.52
C ALA A 45 32.83 -10.15 -20.61
N MET A 46 32.29 -9.31 -21.49
CA MET A 46 30.85 -9.28 -21.81
C MET A 46 30.39 -10.66 -22.33
N PRO A 47 29.22 -11.17 -21.90
CA PRO A 47 28.71 -12.45 -22.36
C PRO A 47 28.32 -12.40 -23.84
N LYS A 48 28.82 -13.36 -24.62
CA LYS A 48 28.66 -13.46 -26.10
C LYS A 48 27.26 -13.88 -26.58
N LYS A 49 26.23 -13.95 -25.72
CA LYS A 49 24.87 -14.39 -26.09
C LYS A 49 23.82 -13.39 -25.60
N PRO A 50 22.80 -13.07 -26.42
CA PRO A 50 21.71 -12.19 -26.01
C PRO A 50 20.95 -12.82 -24.83
N GLU A 51 20.95 -12.13 -23.69
CA GLU A 51 20.29 -12.57 -22.48
C GLU A 51 18.76 -12.64 -22.66
N THR A 52 18.13 -13.69 -22.13
CA THR A 52 16.67 -13.82 -22.13
C THR A 52 16.03 -12.78 -21.19
N PRO A 53 14.77 -12.35 -21.43
CA PRO A 53 14.11 -11.32 -20.60
C PRO A 53 14.08 -11.66 -19.11
N SER A 54 13.86 -12.93 -18.79
CA SER A 54 13.86 -13.43 -17.40
C SER A 54 15.24 -13.35 -16.75
N SER A 55 16.32 -13.53 -17.53
CA SER A 55 17.68 -13.43 -17.02
C SER A 55 18.11 -11.99 -16.74
N ARG A 56 17.75 -11.02 -17.59
CA ARG A 56 17.96 -9.58 -17.30
C ARG A 56 17.14 -9.11 -16.10
N LEU A 57 15.87 -9.51 -15.98
CA LEU A 57 15.06 -9.14 -14.80
C LEU A 57 15.63 -9.76 -13.51
N ALA A 58 16.07 -11.02 -13.56
CA ALA A 58 16.74 -11.67 -12.43
C ALA A 58 18.06 -10.96 -12.08
N HIS A 59 18.82 -10.53 -13.08
CA HIS A 59 20.02 -9.72 -12.89
C HIS A 59 19.69 -8.38 -12.21
N TRP A 60 18.75 -7.61 -12.75
CA TRP A 60 18.32 -6.33 -12.17
C TRP A 60 17.72 -6.48 -10.78
N LYS A 61 17.01 -7.57 -10.49
CA LYS A 61 16.51 -7.89 -9.14
C LYS A 61 17.66 -8.16 -8.17
N LYS A 62 18.70 -8.86 -8.62
CA LYS A 62 19.91 -9.11 -7.84
C LYS A 62 20.73 -7.82 -7.60
N VAL A 63 20.84 -6.96 -8.62
CA VAL A 63 21.55 -5.66 -8.55
C VAL A 63 20.77 -4.62 -7.75
N SER A 64 19.44 -4.64 -7.76
CA SER A 64 18.62 -3.72 -6.95
C SER A 64 18.52 -4.13 -5.47
N GLN A 65 18.81 -5.39 -5.15
CA GLN A 65 18.94 -5.89 -3.78
C GLN A 65 20.31 -5.61 -3.16
N THR A 66 21.35 -5.38 -3.96
CA THR A 66 22.56 -4.77 -3.43
C THR A 66 22.22 -3.33 -3.03
N PRO A 67 22.61 -2.86 -1.82
CA PRO A 67 22.37 -1.47 -1.42
C PRO A 67 22.84 -0.59 -2.56
N PHE A 68 21.95 0.27 -3.07
CA PHE A 68 22.31 1.25 -4.10
C PHE A 68 23.60 1.88 -3.61
N PRO A 69 24.73 1.76 -4.34
CA PRO A 69 26.01 2.16 -3.80
C PRO A 69 25.90 3.65 -3.49
N PHE A 70 25.80 3.98 -2.20
CA PHE A 70 25.66 5.35 -1.66
C PHE A 70 26.91 6.21 -1.96
N ARG A 71 27.81 5.73 -2.82
CA ARG A 71 29.03 6.34 -3.31
C ARG A 71 29.17 6.24 -4.83
N ARG A 72 28.07 6.32 -5.60
CA ARG A 72 28.24 6.86 -6.96
C ARG A 72 28.27 8.37 -6.80
N ASP A 73 29.40 8.96 -7.13
CA ASP A 73 29.47 10.39 -7.26
C ASP A 73 28.57 10.77 -8.43
N TYR A 74 27.41 11.37 -8.14
CA TYR A 74 26.45 11.76 -9.17
C TYR A 74 27.03 12.82 -10.10
N SER A 75 28.19 13.42 -9.78
CA SER A 75 28.96 14.30 -10.65
C SER A 75 29.92 13.55 -11.59
N ASN A 76 30.18 12.25 -11.38
CA ASN A 76 31.07 11.47 -12.23
C ASN A 76 30.36 11.03 -13.52
N GLN A 77 30.61 11.77 -14.60
CA GLN A 77 30.03 11.51 -15.92
C GLN A 77 30.35 10.11 -16.46
N ALA A 78 31.52 9.54 -16.15
CA ALA A 78 31.91 8.22 -16.63
C ALA A 78 31.04 7.10 -16.01
N ASP A 79 30.70 7.22 -14.73
CA ASP A 79 29.83 6.25 -14.04
C ASP A 79 28.41 6.26 -14.63
N TRP A 80 27.92 7.44 -15.04
CA TRP A 80 26.62 7.57 -15.70
C TRP A 80 26.62 7.02 -17.10
N LEU A 81 27.66 7.32 -17.88
CA LEU A 81 27.81 6.81 -19.23
C LEU A 81 27.79 5.28 -19.22
N ALA A 82 28.56 4.66 -18.32
CA ALA A 82 28.60 3.22 -18.15
C ALA A 82 27.23 2.65 -17.74
N ALA A 83 26.52 3.30 -16.82
CA ALA A 83 25.18 2.87 -16.40
C ALA A 83 24.14 3.01 -17.52
N ALA A 84 24.21 4.07 -18.32
CA ALA A 84 23.33 4.30 -19.46
C ALA A 84 23.59 3.29 -20.59
N GLN A 85 24.87 3.01 -20.86
CA GLN A 85 25.31 1.96 -21.79
C GLN A 85 24.75 0.60 -21.36
N ASP A 86 24.88 0.22 -20.09
CA ASP A 86 24.37 -1.06 -19.58
C ASP A 86 22.82 -1.12 -19.60
N ALA A 87 22.15 -0.01 -19.28
CA ALA A 87 20.69 0.05 -19.22
C ALA A 87 20.01 -0.05 -20.61
N LEU A 88 20.57 0.60 -21.64
CA LEU A 88 19.96 0.69 -22.97
C LEU A 88 20.76 0.01 -24.08
N ASP A 89 21.88 -0.62 -23.74
CA ASP A 89 22.84 -1.24 -24.66
C ASP A 89 23.28 -0.26 -25.77
N LEU A 90 23.63 0.97 -25.38
CA LEU A 90 23.76 2.13 -26.30
C LEU A 90 24.69 1.90 -27.50
N GLU A 91 25.67 1.01 -27.36
CA GLU A 91 26.70 0.72 -28.36
C GLU A 91 26.39 -0.50 -29.22
N SER A 92 25.40 -1.31 -28.85
CA SER A 92 25.04 -2.47 -29.65
C SER A 92 24.41 -2.05 -30.98
N PRO A 93 24.91 -2.58 -32.11
CA PRO A 93 24.29 -2.37 -33.42
C PRO A 93 22.91 -3.06 -33.51
N PHE A 94 22.60 -3.97 -32.57
CA PHE A 94 21.32 -4.66 -32.51
C PHE A 94 20.48 -4.10 -31.36
N ILE A 95 19.54 -3.22 -31.70
CA ILE A 95 18.59 -2.69 -30.70
C ILE A 95 17.63 -3.82 -30.30
N SER A 96 17.70 -4.25 -29.04
CA SER A 96 16.77 -5.24 -28.51
C SER A 96 15.33 -4.73 -28.60
N SER A 97 14.36 -5.63 -28.75
CA SER A 97 12.93 -5.25 -28.77
C SER A 97 12.50 -4.49 -27.52
N TRP A 98 13.19 -4.70 -26.39
CA TRP A 98 12.95 -4.06 -25.11
C TRP A 98 13.49 -2.63 -25.05
N ASP A 99 14.62 -2.37 -25.71
CA ASP A 99 15.24 -1.03 -25.73
C ASP A 99 14.55 -0.09 -26.74
N ARG A 100 13.75 -0.63 -27.68
CA ARG A 100 13.00 0.19 -28.64
C ARG A 100 12.08 1.21 -27.98
N SER A 101 11.34 0.81 -26.96
CA SER A 101 10.36 1.70 -26.31
C SER A 101 11.06 2.83 -25.53
N PRO A 102 12.02 2.54 -24.62
CA PRO A 102 12.80 3.59 -23.96
C PRO A 102 13.57 4.49 -24.93
N ARG A 103 14.29 3.93 -25.91
CA ARG A 103 15.02 4.73 -26.91
C ARG A 103 14.09 5.58 -27.77
N GLY A 104 12.94 5.03 -28.15
CA GLY A 104 11.89 5.76 -28.85
C GLY A 104 11.37 6.94 -28.02
N ALA A 105 11.21 6.76 -26.71
CA ALA A 105 10.80 7.83 -25.80
C ALA A 105 11.89 8.91 -25.67
N PHE A 106 13.16 8.54 -25.47
CA PHE A 106 14.28 9.50 -25.47
C PHE A 106 14.31 10.33 -26.76
N LYS A 107 14.19 9.67 -27.93
CA LYS A 107 14.14 10.34 -29.22
C LYS A 107 12.91 11.26 -29.36
N ALA A 108 11.73 10.81 -28.95
CA ALA A 108 10.48 11.57 -29.08
C ALA A 108 10.48 12.86 -28.23
N PHE A 109 11.12 12.82 -27.05
CA PHE A 109 11.23 13.98 -26.15
C PHE A 109 12.53 14.78 -26.34
N ASN A 110 13.35 14.44 -27.34
CA ASN A 110 14.65 15.07 -27.60
C ASN A 110 15.58 15.07 -26.37
N LEU A 111 15.64 13.93 -25.68
CA LEU A 111 16.44 13.72 -24.47
C LEU A 111 17.67 12.86 -24.78
N ASP A 112 18.78 13.09 -24.07
CA ASP A 112 20.00 12.30 -24.22
C ASP A 112 20.02 11.15 -23.20
N PRO A 113 20.00 9.87 -23.62
CA PRO A 113 20.12 8.75 -22.69
C PRO A 113 21.46 8.69 -21.94
N ARG A 114 22.49 9.45 -22.34
CA ARG A 114 23.77 9.54 -21.62
C ARG A 114 23.74 10.56 -20.49
N ASP A 115 22.77 11.48 -20.51
CA ASP A 115 22.63 12.52 -19.51
C ASP A 115 21.72 12.04 -18.36
N PRO A 116 22.20 12.03 -17.10
CA PRO A 116 21.38 11.63 -15.96
C PRO A 116 20.16 12.53 -15.73
N PHE A 117 20.21 13.80 -16.14
CA PHE A 117 19.06 14.70 -16.00
C PHE A 117 17.92 14.31 -16.95
N SER A 118 18.26 13.96 -18.19
CA SER A 118 17.34 13.42 -19.19
C SER A 118 16.58 12.17 -18.71
N TRP A 119 17.23 11.25 -17.98
CA TRP A 119 16.54 10.12 -17.35
C TRP A 119 15.49 10.55 -16.31
N ARG A 120 15.80 11.57 -15.49
CA ARG A 120 14.87 12.09 -14.49
C ARG A 120 13.67 12.75 -15.14
N ILE A 121 13.89 13.50 -16.22
CA ILE A 121 12.81 14.10 -17.02
C ILE A 121 11.92 12.99 -17.61
N LEU A 122 12.51 11.97 -18.23
CA LEU A 122 11.76 10.88 -18.84
C LEU A 122 10.93 10.11 -17.80
N LEU A 123 11.50 9.85 -16.62
CA LEU A 123 10.75 9.27 -15.50
C LEU A 123 9.63 10.21 -15.03
N GLY A 124 9.84 11.52 -15.03
CA GLY A 124 8.80 12.52 -14.80
C GLY A 124 7.64 12.37 -15.77
N TYR A 125 7.90 12.28 -17.08
CA TYR A 125 6.85 12.06 -18.08
C TYR A 125 6.15 10.72 -17.90
N TYR A 126 6.90 9.64 -17.65
CA TYR A 126 6.35 8.31 -17.40
C TYR A 126 5.43 8.30 -16.17
N THR A 127 5.87 8.90 -15.08
CA THR A 127 5.06 8.97 -13.85
C THR A 127 3.84 9.85 -14.06
N GLN A 128 3.95 10.98 -14.77
CA GLN A 128 2.82 11.82 -15.09
C GLN A 128 1.79 11.12 -15.99
N SER A 129 2.23 10.32 -16.96
CA SER A 129 1.35 9.62 -17.91
C SER A 129 0.68 8.38 -17.32
N HIS A 130 1.37 7.65 -16.43
CA HIS A 130 0.88 6.36 -15.93
C HIS A 130 0.42 6.37 -14.48
N ILE A 131 0.94 7.28 -13.65
CA ILE A 131 0.62 7.33 -12.22
C ILE A 131 -0.44 8.41 -11.92
N GLY A 132 -0.71 9.31 -12.88
CA GLY A 132 -1.68 10.39 -12.73
C GLY A 132 -1.20 11.48 -11.75
N ARG A 133 -1.82 12.67 -11.80
CA ARG A 133 -1.49 13.75 -10.86
C ARG A 133 -1.98 13.40 -9.46
N GLY A 134 -1.04 13.09 -8.57
CA GLY A 134 -1.25 12.99 -7.13
C GLY A 134 -1.47 11.57 -6.61
N ARG A 135 -1.33 11.43 -5.29
CA ARG A 135 -1.77 10.24 -4.55
C ARG A 135 -3.22 9.98 -4.94
N PRO A 136 -3.61 8.76 -5.37
CA PRO A 136 -5.01 8.44 -5.62
C PRO A 136 -5.83 8.93 -4.42
N ALA A 137 -6.95 9.62 -4.68
CA ALA A 137 -7.88 10.03 -3.62
C ALA A 137 -8.12 8.79 -2.75
N LYS A 138 -7.56 8.80 -1.55
CA LYS A 138 -7.59 7.63 -0.68
C LYS A 138 -9.06 7.39 -0.36
N TRP A 139 -9.44 6.12 -0.41
CA TRP A 139 -10.66 5.70 0.24
C TRP A 139 -10.53 5.98 1.74
N ASP A 140 -11.25 6.97 2.22
CA ASP A 140 -11.51 7.22 3.64
C ASP A 140 -12.76 6.46 4.09
N GLY A 141 -13.00 6.37 5.41
CA GLY A 141 -14.13 5.63 5.95
C GLY A 141 -15.48 6.08 5.36
N GLU A 142 -15.66 7.39 5.16
CA GLU A 142 -16.90 7.95 4.64
C GLU A 142 -17.13 7.60 3.15
N SER A 143 -16.11 7.73 2.30
CA SER A 143 -16.19 7.33 0.89
C SER A 143 -16.39 5.81 0.74
N LEU A 144 -15.82 5.00 1.62
CA LEU A 144 -16.09 3.56 1.68
C LEU A 144 -17.55 3.25 2.04
N CYS A 145 -18.10 3.91 3.07
CA CYS A 145 -19.52 3.76 3.43
C CYS A 145 -20.45 4.27 2.32
N ASN A 146 -20.13 5.39 1.67
CA ASN A 146 -20.89 5.91 0.54
C ASN A 146 -20.84 4.96 -0.67
N LEU A 147 -19.71 4.30 -0.91
CA LEU A 147 -19.62 3.24 -1.92
C LEU A 147 -20.57 2.08 -1.61
N LEU A 148 -20.63 1.62 -0.37
CA LEU A 148 -21.56 0.57 0.03
C LEU A 148 -23.02 0.99 -0.17
N ARG A 149 -23.39 2.23 0.19
CA ARG A 149 -24.73 2.79 -0.05
C ARG A 149 -25.07 2.85 -1.54
N HIS A 150 -24.15 3.34 -2.37
CA HIS A 150 -24.36 3.43 -3.82
C HIS A 150 -24.53 2.04 -4.45
N ILE A 151 -23.75 1.05 -4.01
CA ILE A 151 -23.90 -0.35 -4.44
C ILE A 151 -25.27 -0.89 -3.99
N SER A 152 -25.68 -0.60 -2.75
CA SER A 152 -26.99 -0.97 -2.21
C SER A 152 -28.13 -0.45 -3.09
N LYS A 153 -28.13 0.87 -3.33
CA LYS A 153 -29.15 1.54 -4.14
C LYS A 153 -29.18 1.05 -5.57
N ALA A 154 -28.01 0.86 -6.20
CA ALA A 154 -27.92 0.34 -7.56
C ALA A 154 -28.47 -1.09 -7.67
N ARG A 155 -28.27 -1.92 -6.62
CA ARG A 155 -28.84 -3.28 -6.54
C ARG A 155 -30.33 -3.27 -6.28
N GLN A 156 -30.84 -2.41 -5.40
CA GLN A 156 -32.28 -2.26 -5.17
C GLN A 156 -33.01 -1.91 -6.48
N ASN A 157 -32.39 -1.06 -7.31
CA ASN A 157 -32.93 -0.71 -8.62
C ASN A 157 -32.81 -1.86 -9.65
N LYS A 158 -31.90 -2.82 -9.43
CA LYS A 158 -31.61 -3.92 -10.36
C LYS A 158 -31.28 -5.22 -9.60
N PRO A 159 -32.28 -5.86 -8.97
CA PRO A 159 -32.05 -6.98 -8.06
C PRO A 159 -31.45 -8.21 -8.75
N SER A 160 -31.76 -8.43 -10.03
CA SER A 160 -31.26 -9.55 -10.84
C SER A 160 -29.94 -9.27 -11.56
N ALA A 161 -29.41 -8.04 -11.48
CA ALA A 161 -28.20 -7.67 -12.20
C ALA A 161 -26.94 -8.27 -11.57
N LYS A 162 -26.00 -8.67 -12.42
CA LYS A 162 -24.70 -9.19 -11.96
C LYS A 162 -23.90 -8.08 -11.28
N GLN A 163 -23.01 -8.44 -10.37
CA GLN A 163 -22.21 -7.46 -9.64
C GLN A 163 -21.36 -6.56 -10.55
N SER A 164 -20.86 -7.08 -11.67
CA SER A 164 -20.17 -6.29 -12.70
C SER A 164 -21.09 -5.22 -13.30
N GLU A 165 -22.32 -5.56 -13.63
CA GLU A 165 -23.32 -4.63 -14.17
C GLU A 165 -23.68 -3.52 -13.18
N ILE A 166 -23.69 -3.83 -11.88
CA ILE A 166 -23.85 -2.85 -10.81
C ILE A 166 -22.68 -1.85 -10.83
N TYR A 167 -21.43 -2.31 -10.87
CA TYR A 167 -20.27 -1.41 -10.96
C TYR A 167 -20.27 -0.59 -12.24
N GLN A 168 -20.61 -1.20 -13.38
CA GLN A 168 -20.72 -0.50 -14.65
C GLN A 168 -21.77 0.62 -14.56
N SER A 169 -22.91 0.39 -13.88
CA SER A 169 -23.92 1.43 -13.67
C SER A 169 -23.43 2.63 -12.86
N LEU A 170 -22.49 2.41 -11.94
CA LEU A 170 -21.90 3.43 -11.07
C LEU A 170 -20.78 4.25 -11.74
N ILE A 171 -20.28 3.81 -12.90
CA ILE A 171 -19.18 4.44 -13.67
C ILE A 171 -19.72 5.23 -14.87
N LYS A 172 -20.98 5.02 -15.26
CA LYS A 172 -21.64 5.70 -16.38
C LYS A 172 -21.53 7.23 -16.28
N ARG A 173 -21.65 7.90 -17.43
CA ARG A 173 -21.66 9.37 -17.51
C ARG A 173 -22.72 9.93 -16.54
N LYS A 174 -22.35 10.93 -15.73
CA LYS A 174 -23.14 11.52 -14.63
C LYS A 174 -23.31 10.66 -13.36
N ALA A 175 -22.69 9.48 -13.28
CA ALA A 175 -22.70 8.67 -12.06
C ALA A 175 -21.62 9.13 -11.06
N PRO A 176 -21.74 8.78 -9.75
CA PRO A 176 -20.83 9.26 -8.71
C PRO A 176 -19.36 8.88 -8.91
N TYR A 177 -19.09 7.82 -9.67
CA TYR A 177 -17.73 7.30 -9.91
C TYR A 177 -17.34 7.39 -11.38
N HIS A 178 -17.84 8.42 -12.09
CA HIS A 178 -17.46 8.66 -13.48
C HIS A 178 -15.94 8.81 -13.65
N GLY A 179 -15.40 8.24 -14.73
CA GLY A 179 -13.95 8.23 -15.00
C GLY A 179 -13.15 7.23 -14.16
N LYS A 180 -13.79 6.42 -13.31
CA LYS A 180 -13.15 5.32 -12.60
C LYS A 180 -13.32 4.00 -13.34
N THR A 181 -12.43 3.05 -13.07
CA THR A 181 -12.51 1.71 -13.66
C THR A 181 -13.33 0.77 -12.78
N GLU A 182 -13.84 -0.32 -13.36
CA GLU A 182 -14.51 -1.37 -12.59
C GLU A 182 -13.57 -1.96 -11.52
N SER A 183 -12.30 -2.14 -11.86
CA SER A 183 -11.27 -2.62 -10.93
C SER A 183 -11.11 -1.69 -9.73
N TYR A 184 -11.22 -0.37 -9.93
CA TYR A 184 -11.18 0.62 -8.84
C TYR A 184 -12.35 0.44 -7.86
N LEU A 185 -13.58 0.22 -8.37
CA LEU A 185 -14.75 -0.03 -7.51
C LEU A 185 -14.71 -1.41 -6.83
N LYS A 186 -14.22 -2.44 -7.52
CA LYS A 186 -13.98 -3.76 -6.91
C LYS A 186 -13.00 -3.68 -5.74
N HIS A 187 -11.92 -2.93 -5.92
CA HIS A 187 -10.94 -2.71 -4.87
C HIS A 187 -11.55 -1.89 -3.70
N GLY A 188 -12.22 -0.78 -4.00
CA GLY A 188 -12.90 0.03 -2.99
C GLY A 188 -13.95 -0.75 -2.20
N HIS A 189 -14.75 -1.58 -2.87
CA HIS A 189 -15.76 -2.40 -2.21
C HIS A 189 -15.14 -3.44 -1.27
N ARG A 190 -14.02 -4.06 -1.66
CA ARG A 190 -13.27 -4.96 -0.76
C ARG A 190 -12.76 -4.23 0.47
N LEU A 191 -12.18 -3.03 0.29
CA LEU A 191 -11.72 -2.20 1.41
C LEU A 191 -12.89 -1.75 2.29
N ALA A 192 -14.06 -1.49 1.72
CA ALA A 192 -15.22 -1.03 2.47
C ALA A 192 -15.77 -2.09 3.42
N LEU A 193 -15.61 -3.37 3.08
CA LEU A 193 -16.01 -4.50 3.90
C LEU A 193 -14.93 -4.95 4.90
N ASP A 194 -13.70 -4.43 4.76
CA ASP A 194 -12.57 -4.73 5.63
C ASP A 194 -12.61 -3.83 6.87
N LEU A 195 -12.83 -4.41 8.05
CA LEU A 195 -12.99 -3.69 9.32
C LEU A 195 -11.70 -3.06 9.83
N ASP A 196 -10.54 -3.53 9.36
CA ASP A 196 -9.26 -2.90 9.69
C ASP A 196 -9.04 -1.61 8.89
N ARG A 197 -9.77 -1.45 7.78
CA ARG A 197 -9.68 -0.32 6.85
C ARG A 197 -10.87 0.63 6.93
N ASN A 198 -12.04 0.14 7.29
CA ASN A 198 -13.27 0.90 7.46
C ASN A 198 -13.61 1.04 8.95
N ASP A 199 -13.04 2.08 9.57
CA ASP A 199 -13.24 2.42 10.97
C ASP A 199 -14.70 2.73 11.32
N ILE A 200 -15.45 3.37 10.41
CA ILE A 200 -16.87 3.66 10.59
C ILE A 200 -17.68 2.35 10.67
N LEU A 201 -17.45 1.42 9.73
CA LEU A 201 -18.15 0.13 9.75
C LEU A 201 -17.77 -0.69 10.99
N ARG A 202 -16.50 -0.67 11.39
CA ARG A 202 -16.05 -1.32 12.63
C ARG A 202 -16.75 -0.75 13.87
N ALA A 203 -16.82 0.58 14.00
CA ALA A 203 -17.50 1.22 15.11
C ALA A 203 -19.00 0.86 15.16
N ARG A 204 -19.68 0.81 14.00
CA ARG A 204 -21.09 0.39 13.91
C ARG A 204 -21.28 -1.07 14.30
N ARG A 205 -20.40 -1.96 13.82
CA ARG A 205 -20.40 -3.37 14.22
C ARG A 205 -20.23 -3.52 15.73
N ASP A 206 -19.29 -2.79 16.32
CA ASP A 206 -18.99 -2.91 17.75
C ASP A 206 -20.17 -2.44 18.62
N LEU A 207 -20.89 -1.38 18.20
CA LEU A 207 -22.12 -0.94 18.84
C LEU A 207 -23.23 -2.00 18.77
N VAL A 208 -23.48 -2.58 17.59
CA VAL A 208 -24.47 -3.66 17.44
C VAL A 208 -24.07 -4.86 18.28
N ALA A 209 -22.81 -5.28 18.21
CA ALA A 209 -22.29 -6.40 18.99
C ALA A 209 -22.50 -6.19 20.49
N GLN A 210 -22.29 -4.97 20.99
CA GLN A 210 -22.50 -4.63 22.39
C GLN A 210 -23.96 -4.80 22.81
N GLY A 211 -24.91 -4.31 22.00
CA GLY A 211 -26.35 -4.51 22.28
C GLY A 211 -26.75 -5.99 22.34
N TYR A 212 -26.23 -6.81 21.42
CA TYR A 212 -26.43 -8.26 21.48
C TYR A 212 -25.82 -8.91 22.73
N LEU A 213 -24.62 -8.49 23.12
CA LEU A 213 -23.97 -9.01 24.31
C LEU A 213 -24.75 -8.69 25.58
N GLU A 214 -25.28 -7.48 25.69
CA GLU A 214 -26.12 -7.07 26.82
C GLU A 214 -27.39 -7.92 26.89
N ALA A 215 -28.10 -8.10 25.77
CA ALA A 215 -29.29 -8.95 25.71
C ALA A 215 -28.99 -10.42 26.07
N VAL A 216 -27.88 -10.98 25.59
CA VAL A 216 -27.49 -12.35 25.89
C VAL A 216 -27.06 -12.49 27.36
N ARG A 217 -26.34 -11.51 27.91
CA ARG A 217 -25.92 -11.53 29.33
C ARG A 217 -27.11 -11.62 30.28
N VAL A 218 -28.19 -10.88 30.01
CA VAL A 218 -29.43 -10.98 30.80
C VAL A 218 -29.94 -12.41 30.85
N GLY A 219 -30.04 -13.09 29.71
CA GLY A 219 -30.49 -14.48 29.66
C GLY A 219 -29.52 -15.52 30.25
N TYR A 220 -28.23 -15.21 30.38
CA TYR A 220 -27.28 -16.05 31.11
C TYR A 220 -27.46 -15.93 32.63
N VAL A 221 -27.60 -14.70 33.11
CA VAL A 221 -27.84 -14.40 34.53
C VAL A 221 -29.15 -15.05 35.01
N GLU A 222 -30.22 -14.97 34.22
CA GLU A 222 -31.51 -15.63 34.53
C GLU A 222 -31.39 -17.16 34.68
N ARG A 223 -30.40 -17.78 34.02
CA ARG A 223 -30.13 -19.23 34.08
C ARG A 223 -29.03 -19.59 35.09
N GLY A 224 -28.57 -18.64 35.90
CA GLY A 224 -27.49 -18.85 36.87
C GLY A 224 -26.15 -19.24 36.21
N SER A 225 -25.94 -18.85 34.95
CA SER A 225 -24.73 -19.16 34.18
C SER A 225 -23.99 -17.86 33.81
N GLU A 226 -22.69 -17.95 33.57
CA GLU A 226 -21.87 -16.80 33.14
C GLU A 226 -21.55 -16.84 31.64
N LEU A 227 -21.52 -15.66 31.01
CA LEU A 227 -21.14 -15.54 29.61
C LEU A 227 -19.62 -15.69 29.45
N THR A 228 -19.17 -16.67 28.67
CA THR A 228 -17.73 -16.90 28.48
C THR A 228 -17.14 -15.94 27.44
N ALA A 229 -15.83 -15.68 27.53
CA ALA A 229 -15.11 -14.90 26.51
C ALA A 229 -15.17 -15.52 25.10
N SER A 230 -15.40 -16.84 25.00
CA SER A 230 -15.60 -17.54 23.73
C SER A 230 -16.95 -17.16 23.11
N ASP A 231 -18.01 -17.12 23.91
CA ASP A 231 -19.34 -16.69 23.48
C ASP A 231 -19.32 -15.23 23.02
N GLU A 232 -18.61 -14.36 23.75
CA GLU A 232 -18.46 -12.97 23.36
C GLU A 232 -17.79 -12.81 21.99
N ARG A 233 -16.71 -13.54 21.74
CA ARG A 233 -16.05 -13.55 20.43
C ARG A 233 -16.96 -14.08 19.34
N ARG A 234 -17.72 -15.14 19.62
CA ARG A 234 -18.66 -15.73 18.65
C ARG A 234 -19.74 -14.72 18.26
N ILE A 235 -20.27 -13.97 19.21
CA ILE A 235 -21.28 -12.93 18.96
C ILE A 235 -20.69 -11.78 18.14
N LYS A 236 -19.53 -11.23 18.57
CA LYS A 236 -18.84 -10.14 17.86
C LYS A 236 -18.46 -10.48 16.41
N ASN A 237 -18.14 -11.75 16.14
CA ASN A 237 -17.78 -12.25 14.82
C ASN A 237 -18.97 -12.83 14.04
N SER A 238 -20.18 -12.79 14.59
CA SER A 238 -21.35 -13.34 13.92
C SER A 238 -21.69 -12.53 12.66
N THR A 239 -22.13 -13.23 11.61
CA THR A 239 -22.56 -12.58 10.37
C THR A 239 -23.79 -11.72 10.57
N LEU A 240 -24.63 -12.03 11.56
CA LEU A 240 -25.81 -11.23 11.93
C LEU A 240 -25.42 -9.83 12.38
N VAL A 241 -24.44 -9.71 13.29
CA VAL A 241 -23.96 -8.41 13.78
C VAL A 241 -23.37 -7.57 12.64
N LEU A 242 -22.64 -8.19 11.71
CA LEU A 242 -22.14 -7.48 10.53
C LEU A 242 -23.27 -7.08 9.58
N ASP A 243 -24.25 -7.95 9.36
CA ASP A 243 -25.41 -7.70 8.49
C ASP A 243 -26.21 -6.49 8.99
N GLU A 244 -26.47 -6.40 10.29
CA GLU A 244 -27.18 -5.28 10.89
C GLU A 244 -26.35 -4.00 10.95
N ALA A 245 -25.04 -4.10 11.18
CA ALA A 245 -24.15 -2.95 11.08
C ALA A 245 -24.11 -2.37 9.66
N LEU A 246 -24.16 -3.23 8.64
CA LEU A 246 -24.29 -2.82 7.23
C LEU A 246 -25.65 -2.14 6.99
N GLU A 247 -26.74 -2.69 7.54
CA GLU A 247 -28.07 -2.11 7.43
C GLU A 247 -28.14 -0.70 8.04
N LEU A 248 -27.55 -0.47 9.21
CA LEU A 248 -27.48 0.85 9.87
C LEU A 248 -26.76 1.91 9.03
N ILE A 249 -25.85 1.51 8.13
CA ILE A 249 -25.19 2.43 7.21
C ILE A 249 -25.86 2.49 5.84
N GLY A 250 -27.00 1.80 5.63
CA GLY A 250 -27.72 1.72 4.36
C GLY A 250 -27.04 0.83 3.31
N ALA A 251 -26.15 -0.07 3.74
CA ALA A 251 -25.43 -1.03 2.91
C ALA A 251 -26.18 -2.39 2.85
N PRO A 252 -25.98 -3.20 1.80
CA PRO A 252 -26.62 -4.50 1.71
C PRO A 252 -25.99 -5.50 2.67
N ASN A 253 -26.76 -6.48 3.16
CA ASN A 253 -26.25 -7.51 4.07
C ASN A 253 -25.07 -8.31 3.45
N SER A 254 -24.22 -8.88 4.30
CA SER A 254 -23.03 -9.64 3.94
C SER A 254 -23.34 -10.98 3.24
N ARG A 255 -24.53 -11.56 3.47
CA ARG A 255 -24.97 -12.82 2.83
C ARG A 255 -25.15 -12.67 1.32
N TRP A 256 -25.46 -11.47 0.82
CA TRP A 256 -25.51 -11.18 -0.60
C TRP A 256 -24.15 -11.29 -1.31
N ALA A 257 -23.02 -11.31 -0.58
CA ALA A 257 -21.70 -11.56 -1.17
C ALA A 257 -21.47 -13.05 -1.51
N LYS A 258 -22.24 -13.98 -0.92
CA LYS A 258 -22.06 -15.42 -1.13
C LYS A 258 -22.89 -16.00 -2.28
N LYS A 259 -24.00 -15.37 -2.67
CA LYS A 259 -24.95 -15.92 -3.64
C LYS A 259 -24.53 -15.82 -5.12
N ASN A 260 -23.47 -15.06 -5.42
CA ASN A 260 -23.01 -14.76 -6.78
C ASN A 260 -21.51 -15.07 -7.00
N ARG A 261 -20.95 -16.00 -6.20
CA ARG A 261 -19.64 -16.60 -6.52
C ARG A 261 -19.83 -17.82 -7.41
#